data_AF-A0A922M354-F1
#
_entry.id   AF-A0A922M354-F1
#
_cell.length_a   1.000
_cell.length_b   1.000
_cell.length_c   1.000
_cell.angle_alpha   90.00
_cell.angle_beta   90.00
_cell.angle_gamma   90.00
#
_symmetry.space_group_name_H-M   'P 1'
#
loop_
_entity.id
_entity.type
_entity.pdbx_description
1 polymer ?
#
loop_
_entity_poly.entity_id
_entity_poly.type
_entity_poly.pdbx_seq_one_letter_code
_entity_poly.pdbx_strand_id
1 'polypeptide(L)'
;MPFVIYADFEAFLNPIESCSNDPSQPSTINIQKHEVYSFGYYIKCSYDNRLSKYETYSGSNCAQVFMNRLCEDVKTIVKKNSFQKCPVPLSDEDKIKISNSNICYICETEVNEDLFYNFDWHTGSFRGVAHQVCSSKYRTPRHIPIFLHNLSHYDAHFIVHALNFDDDKVEVIPQNKERYISFSKQLTINNQPVSLRFVDSLKFLSCSLDQLAKNLNDDQFTELKRNYPNNEDFSRLRRKGIYPYEFMCNSDCLKHPSLPDQHQF
;
A
#
# COMPACT_ATOMS: atom_id res chain seq x y z
N MET A 1 -9.19 -4.71 -9.18
CA MET A 1 -9.40 -5.06 -7.77
C MET A 1 -9.64 -3.75 -7.01
N PRO A 2 -10.62 -3.67 -6.11
CA PRO A 2 -11.03 -2.44 -5.44
C PRO A 2 -10.32 -2.28 -4.08
N PHE A 3 -9.10 -2.80 -3.99
CA PHE A 3 -8.29 -2.79 -2.78
C PHE A 3 -6.98 -2.09 -3.07
N VAL A 4 -6.55 -1.29 -2.10
CA VAL A 4 -5.23 -0.65 -2.05
C VAL A 4 -4.65 -0.98 -0.68
N ILE A 5 -3.35 -1.26 -0.64
CA ILE A 5 -2.64 -1.56 0.61
C ILE A 5 -1.61 -0.47 0.85
N TYR A 6 -1.51 0.01 2.08
CA TYR A 6 -0.47 0.93 2.53
C TYR A 6 0.34 0.20 3.59
N ALA A 7 1.67 0.24 3.52
CA ALA A 7 2.52 -0.47 4.47
C ALA A 7 3.74 0.38 4.87
N ASP A 8 4.29 0.05 6.03
CA ASP A 8 5.49 0.67 6.59
C ASP A 8 6.24 -0.35 7.48
N PHE A 9 7.56 -0.21 7.58
CA PHE A 9 8.41 -1.06 8.41
C PHE A 9 9.23 -0.23 9.39
N GLU A 10 9.53 -0.83 10.54
CA GLU A 10 10.52 -0.32 11.48
C GLU A 10 11.66 -1.34 11.62
N ALA A 11 12.88 -0.83 11.70
CA ALA A 11 14.10 -1.62 11.79
C ALA A 11 14.99 -1.17 12.94
N PHE A 12 15.70 -2.12 13.54
CA PHE A 12 16.80 -1.83 14.43
C PHE A 12 18.03 -1.40 13.64
N LEU A 13 18.73 -0.39 14.15
CA LEU A 13 20.01 0.08 13.61
C LEU A 13 21.15 -0.50 14.43
N ASN A 14 21.57 -1.72 14.09
CA ASN A 14 22.63 -2.44 14.81
C ASN A 14 23.99 -1.85 14.39
N PRO A 15 24.79 -1.26 15.27
CA PRO A 15 26.13 -0.80 14.91
C PRO A 15 27.00 -1.96 14.42
N ILE A 16 27.76 -1.73 13.34
CA ILE A 16 28.76 -2.68 12.86
C ILE A 16 30.11 -2.17 13.36
N GLU A 17 30.82 -2.99 14.13
CA GLU A 17 32.23 -2.73 14.42
C GLU A 17 33.03 -2.92 13.14
N SER A 18 33.49 -1.83 12.53
CA SER A 18 34.31 -1.89 11.32
C SER A 18 35.69 -2.46 11.66
N CYS A 19 36.11 -3.52 10.97
CA CYS A 19 37.51 -3.91 10.92
C CYS A 19 38.35 -2.75 10.33
N SER A 20 39.56 -2.55 10.85
CA SER A 20 40.50 -1.53 10.40
C SER A 20 40.76 -1.62 8.89
N ASN A 21 40.25 -0.66 8.12
CA ASN A 21 40.53 -0.55 6.69
C ASN A 21 41.92 0.03 6.45
N ASP A 22 42.59 -0.43 5.39
CA ASP A 22 43.87 0.12 4.94
C ASP A 22 43.70 1.61 4.56
N PRO A 23 44.41 2.56 5.20
CA PRO A 23 44.31 3.99 4.92
C PRO A 23 44.68 4.37 3.47
N SER A 24 45.36 3.48 2.73
CA SER A 24 45.83 3.73 1.38
C SER A 24 44.79 3.49 0.29
N GLN A 25 43.62 2.92 0.61
CA GLN A 25 42.56 2.67 -0.37
C GLN A 25 41.21 3.28 0.03
N PRO A 26 40.47 3.86 -0.94
CA PRO A 26 39.10 4.27 -0.69
C PRO A 26 38.26 3.04 -0.38
N SER A 27 37.74 2.97 0.84
CA SER A 27 36.89 1.89 1.33
C SER A 27 35.54 2.46 1.76
N THR A 28 34.47 1.69 1.53
CA THR A 28 33.15 2.00 2.08
C THR A 28 33.05 1.35 3.45
N ILE A 29 32.79 2.15 4.50
CA ILE A 29 32.59 1.64 5.85
C ILE A 29 31.09 1.46 6.07
N ASN A 30 30.63 0.22 6.22
CA ASN A 30 29.26 -0.04 6.66
C ASN A 30 29.19 0.24 8.16
N ILE A 31 28.41 1.26 8.54
CA ILE A 31 28.34 1.74 9.93
C ILE A 31 27.28 0.98 10.72
N GLN A 32 26.15 0.64 10.07
CA GLN A 32 24.99 0.04 10.72
C GLN A 32 24.38 -1.06 9.84
N LYS A 33 23.86 -2.10 10.48
CA LYS A 33 23.04 -3.14 9.88
C LYS A 33 21.59 -2.89 10.27
N HIS A 34 20.73 -2.75 9.26
CA HIS A 34 19.30 -2.55 9.47
C HIS A 34 18.60 -3.91 9.56
N GLU A 35 17.91 -4.16 10.66
CA GLU A 35 17.16 -5.39 10.89
C GLU A 35 15.70 -5.07 11.15
N VAL A 36 14.83 -5.33 10.16
CA VAL A 36 13.39 -5.12 10.32
C VAL A 36 12.84 -5.99 11.44
N TYR A 37 12.15 -5.35 12.38
CA TYR A 37 11.57 -6.01 13.53
C TYR A 37 10.08 -5.75 13.65
N SER A 38 9.54 -4.72 12.99
CA SER A 38 8.11 -4.42 13.02
C SER A 38 7.60 -4.01 11.65
N PHE A 39 6.32 -4.28 11.39
CA PHE A 39 5.59 -3.72 10.25
C PHE A 39 4.18 -3.35 10.65
N GLY A 40 3.60 -2.44 9.87
CA GLY A 40 2.17 -2.18 9.82
C GLY A 40 1.70 -2.16 8.38
N TYR A 41 0.54 -2.76 8.08
CA TYR A 41 -0.13 -2.53 6.81
C TYR A 41 -1.62 -2.33 6.97
N TYR A 42 -2.17 -1.46 6.12
CA TYR A 42 -3.56 -1.11 6.06
C TYR A 42 -4.14 -1.45 4.70
N ILE A 43 -5.09 -2.39 4.68
CA ILE A 43 -5.86 -2.76 3.51
C ILE A 43 -7.09 -1.85 3.45
N LYS A 44 -7.21 -1.06 2.40
CA LYS A 44 -8.35 -0.18 2.13
C LYS A 44 -9.21 -0.74 1.01
N CYS A 45 -10.49 -0.97 1.29
CA CYS A 45 -11.49 -1.24 0.27
C CYS A 45 -12.15 0.06 -0.21
N SER A 46 -12.32 0.20 -1.53
CA SER A 46 -12.90 1.42 -2.11
C SER A 46 -14.42 1.53 -1.99
N TYR A 47 -15.12 0.41 -1.75
CA TYR A 47 -16.59 0.37 -1.80
C TYR A 47 -17.26 -0.12 -0.51
N ASP A 48 -16.56 -0.87 0.34
CA ASP A 48 -17.09 -1.33 1.63
C ASP A 48 -16.01 -1.24 2.71
N ASN A 49 -16.12 -0.22 3.57
CA ASN A 49 -15.14 0.03 4.62
C ASN A 49 -15.03 -1.12 5.63
N ARG A 50 -16.04 -1.99 5.77
CA ARG A 50 -16.00 -3.15 6.67
C ARG A 50 -15.02 -4.21 6.20
N LEU A 51 -14.63 -4.18 4.92
CA LEU A 51 -13.59 -5.02 4.35
C LEU A 51 -12.19 -4.41 4.48
N SER A 52 -12.08 -3.17 4.96
CA SER A 52 -10.79 -2.55 5.28
C SER A 52 -10.27 -3.09 6.61
N LYS A 53 -8.95 -3.26 6.71
CA LYS A 53 -8.32 -3.95 7.83
C LYS A 53 -6.93 -3.38 8.09
N TYR A 54 -6.58 -3.15 9.36
CA TYR A 54 -5.23 -2.85 9.80
C TYR A 54 -4.59 -4.09 10.42
N GLU A 55 -3.33 -4.34 10.10
CA GLU A 55 -2.54 -5.44 10.62
C GLU A 55 -1.15 -4.95 11.02
N THR A 56 -0.63 -5.51 12.11
CA THR A 56 0.71 -5.20 12.61
C THR A 56 1.36 -6.43 13.22
N TYR A 57 2.69 -6.43 13.23
CA TYR A 57 3.49 -7.46 13.85
C TYR A 57 4.82 -6.85 14.29
N SER A 58 5.29 -7.23 15.47
CA SER A 58 6.64 -6.96 15.93
C SER A 58 7.26 -8.26 16.44
N GLY A 59 8.43 -8.61 15.90
CA GLY A 59 9.14 -9.84 16.22
C GLY A 59 10.18 -10.23 15.18
N SER A 60 10.79 -11.39 15.37
CA SER A 60 11.76 -11.94 14.44
C SER A 60 11.11 -12.35 13.11
N ASN A 61 11.94 -12.47 12.07
CA ASN A 61 11.53 -12.82 10.70
C ASN A 61 10.43 -11.88 10.14
N CYS A 62 10.48 -10.60 10.53
CA CYS A 62 9.46 -9.59 10.25
C CYS A 62 9.04 -9.54 8.77
N ALA A 63 10.01 -9.46 7.84
CA ALA A 63 9.71 -9.40 6.40
C ALA A 63 9.05 -10.68 5.86
N GLN A 64 9.40 -11.87 6.36
CA GLN A 64 8.75 -13.13 5.95
C GLN A 64 7.32 -13.21 6.50
N VAL A 65 7.13 -12.84 7.77
CA VAL A 65 5.80 -12.78 8.39
C VAL A 65 4.91 -11.78 7.64
N PHE A 66 5.45 -10.63 7.25
CA PHE A 66 4.77 -9.65 6.43
C PHE A 66 4.25 -10.28 5.13
N MET A 67 5.14 -10.89 4.34
CA MET A 67 4.77 -11.50 3.06
C MET A 67 3.71 -12.60 3.23
N ASN A 68 3.87 -13.47 4.22
CA ASN A 68 2.92 -14.55 4.48
C ASN A 68 1.53 -14.02 4.87
N ARG A 69 1.45 -13.10 5.84
CA ARG A 69 0.16 -12.53 6.29
C ARG A 69 -0.52 -11.73 5.18
N LEU A 70 0.25 -10.93 4.44
CA LEU A 70 -0.22 -10.17 3.30
C LEU A 70 -0.82 -11.10 2.23
N CYS A 71 -0.12 -12.17 1.86
CA CYS A 71 -0.62 -13.14 0.88
C CYS A 71 -1.88 -13.87 1.37
N GLU A 72 -1.96 -14.24 2.65
CA GLU A 72 -3.16 -14.88 3.21
C GLU A 72 -4.37 -13.93 3.28
N ASP A 73 -4.17 -12.67 3.67
CA ASP A 73 -5.22 -11.66 3.64
C ASP A 73 -5.72 -11.43 2.20
N VAL A 74 -4.81 -11.33 1.22
CA VAL A 74 -5.16 -11.20 -0.19
C VAL A 74 -5.92 -12.43 -0.69
N LYS A 75 -5.47 -13.65 -0.37
CA LYS A 75 -6.19 -14.89 -0.69
C LYS A 75 -7.62 -14.86 -0.14
N THR A 76 -7.78 -14.42 1.10
CA THR A 76 -9.08 -14.31 1.76
C THR A 76 -9.97 -13.27 1.08
N ILE A 77 -9.41 -12.11 0.77
CA ILE A 77 -10.09 -11.03 0.05
C ILE A 77 -10.57 -11.55 -1.32
N VAL A 78 -9.69 -12.14 -2.11
CA VAL A 78 -10.03 -12.64 -3.44
C VAL A 78 -11.13 -13.68 -3.33
N LYS A 79 -10.98 -14.70 -2.46
CA LYS A 79 -12.00 -15.76 -2.26
C LYS A 79 -13.38 -15.20 -1.89
N LYS A 80 -13.44 -14.19 -1.01
CA LYS A 80 -14.70 -13.56 -0.59
C LYS A 80 -15.29 -12.62 -1.65
N ASN A 81 -14.45 -12.04 -2.50
CA ASN A 81 -14.83 -11.06 -3.52
C ASN A 81 -14.92 -11.65 -4.94
N SER A 82 -14.66 -12.95 -5.13
CA SER A 82 -14.80 -13.64 -6.43
C SER A 82 -16.23 -13.75 -6.95
N PHE A 83 -17.23 -13.23 -6.22
CA PHE A 83 -18.59 -13.11 -6.71
C PHE A 83 -18.68 -11.87 -7.60
N GLN A 84 -18.71 -12.09 -8.92
CA GLN A 84 -19.26 -11.11 -9.85
C GLN A 84 -20.66 -10.78 -9.35
N LYS A 85 -20.85 -9.57 -8.82
CA LYS A 85 -22.21 -9.13 -8.48
C LYS A 85 -22.93 -8.90 -9.79
N CYS A 86 -24.08 -9.56 -9.98
CA CYS A 86 -25.00 -9.21 -11.04
C CYS A 86 -25.28 -7.71 -10.96
N PRO A 87 -25.47 -7.01 -12.10
CA PRO A 87 -25.87 -5.62 -12.10
C PRO A 87 -27.04 -5.42 -11.15
N VAL A 88 -26.91 -4.47 -10.23
CA VAL A 88 -27.99 -4.07 -9.35
C VAL A 88 -29.07 -3.41 -10.21
N PRO A 89 -30.36 -3.64 -9.97
CA PRO A 89 -31.43 -2.95 -10.69
C PRO A 89 -31.23 -1.43 -10.65
N LEU A 90 -31.45 -0.76 -11.79
CA LEU A 90 -31.32 0.69 -11.91
C LEU A 90 -32.25 1.41 -10.93
N SER A 91 -31.69 2.32 -10.14
CA SER A 91 -32.47 3.21 -9.28
C SER A 91 -33.22 4.26 -10.11
N ASP A 92 -34.20 4.94 -9.52
CA ASP A 92 -34.90 6.02 -10.22
C ASP A 92 -33.98 7.21 -10.53
N GLU A 93 -32.97 7.46 -9.69
CA GLU A 93 -31.90 8.42 -9.96
C GLU A 93 -31.07 8.03 -11.18
N ASP A 94 -30.76 6.74 -11.34
CA ASP A 94 -30.01 6.25 -12.50
C ASP A 94 -30.80 6.40 -13.79
N LYS A 95 -32.12 6.16 -13.74
CA LYS A 95 -33.01 6.41 -14.90
C LYS A 95 -33.03 7.87 -15.30
N ILE A 96 -33.03 8.80 -14.33
CA ILE A 96 -32.94 10.24 -14.59
C ILE A 96 -31.58 10.61 -15.19
N LYS A 97 -30.48 10.04 -14.69
CA LYS A 97 -29.15 10.23 -15.29
C LYS A 97 -29.08 9.73 -16.73
N ILE A 98 -29.73 8.59 -17.01
CA ILE A 98 -29.80 8.01 -18.36
C ILE A 98 -30.64 8.90 -19.28
N SER A 99 -31.82 9.38 -18.84
CA SER A 99 -32.70 10.19 -19.69
C SER A 99 -32.09 11.54 -20.08
N ASN A 100 -31.15 12.03 -19.27
CA ASN A 100 -30.56 13.36 -19.42
C ASN A 100 -29.12 13.35 -19.93
N SER A 101 -28.51 12.19 -20.20
CA SER A 101 -27.09 12.10 -20.55
C SER A 101 -26.84 11.31 -21.84
N ASN A 102 -26.38 12.04 -22.86
CA ASN A 102 -25.72 11.46 -24.03
C ASN A 102 -24.18 11.58 -23.92
N ILE A 103 -23.64 11.89 -22.74
CA ILE A 103 -22.21 12.08 -22.54
C ILE A 103 -21.62 10.80 -21.94
N CYS A 104 -20.56 10.30 -22.56
CA CYS A 104 -19.82 9.14 -22.08
C CYS A 104 -19.13 9.45 -20.76
N TYR A 105 -19.42 8.68 -19.72
CA TYR A 105 -18.81 8.81 -18.39
C TYR A 105 -17.29 8.59 -18.38
N ILE A 106 -16.73 7.94 -19.41
CA ILE A 106 -15.32 7.54 -19.44
C ILE A 106 -14.43 8.56 -20.16
N CYS A 107 -14.85 9.03 -21.34
CA CYS A 107 -14.08 9.99 -22.14
C CYS A 107 -14.70 11.38 -22.18
N GLU A 108 -15.84 11.58 -21.51
CA GLU A 108 -16.52 12.87 -21.38
C GLU A 108 -16.96 13.48 -22.71
N THR A 109 -17.15 12.66 -23.75
CA THR A 109 -17.63 13.07 -25.08
C THR A 109 -19.00 12.49 -25.41
N GLU A 110 -19.72 13.11 -26.35
CA GLU A 110 -21.05 12.66 -26.78
C GLU A 110 -21.03 11.23 -27.37
N VAL A 111 -22.08 10.47 -27.05
CA VAL A 111 -22.36 9.14 -27.54
C VAL A 111 -23.36 9.27 -28.68
N ASN A 112 -22.87 9.17 -29.90
CA ASN A 112 -23.66 9.27 -31.14
C ASN A 112 -24.17 7.89 -31.63
N GLU A 113 -23.90 6.83 -30.86
CA GLU A 113 -24.23 5.43 -31.13
C GLU A 113 -25.18 4.88 -30.05
N ASP A 114 -25.49 3.58 -30.12
CA ASP A 114 -26.29 2.92 -29.07
C ASP A 114 -25.65 3.10 -27.68
N LEU A 115 -26.47 3.55 -26.72
CA LEU A 115 -26.03 3.80 -25.35
C LEU A 115 -25.63 2.49 -24.67
N PHE A 116 -24.37 2.35 -24.28
CA PHE A 116 -23.92 1.22 -23.48
C PHE A 116 -23.92 1.60 -21.99
N TYR A 117 -24.60 0.80 -21.16
CA TYR A 117 -24.65 1.02 -19.72
C TYR A 117 -23.43 0.39 -19.03
N ASN A 118 -22.58 1.22 -18.45
CA ASN A 118 -21.42 0.76 -17.69
C ASN A 118 -21.81 0.53 -16.22
N PHE A 119 -21.45 -0.65 -15.70
CA PHE A 119 -21.66 -1.02 -14.31
C PHE A 119 -20.32 -1.29 -13.63
N ASP A 120 -20.22 -0.98 -12.35
CA ASP A 120 -19.10 -1.39 -11.52
C ASP A 120 -19.13 -2.91 -11.34
N TRP A 121 -18.05 -3.59 -11.73
CA TRP A 121 -18.02 -5.06 -11.66
C TRP A 121 -18.00 -5.61 -10.22
N HIS A 122 -17.58 -4.81 -9.23
CA HIS A 122 -17.50 -5.25 -7.82
C HIS A 122 -18.78 -4.94 -7.05
N THR A 123 -19.38 -3.77 -7.27
CA THR A 123 -20.61 -3.36 -6.55
C THR A 123 -21.87 -3.71 -7.33
N GLY A 124 -21.78 -3.87 -8.64
CA GLY A 124 -22.93 -3.99 -9.54
C GLY A 124 -23.65 -2.67 -9.78
N SER A 125 -23.18 -1.55 -9.23
CA SER A 125 -23.85 -0.25 -9.34
C SER A 125 -23.67 0.36 -10.72
N PHE A 126 -24.69 1.06 -11.21
CA PHE A 126 -24.60 1.83 -12.44
C PHE A 126 -23.60 2.98 -12.28
N ARG A 127 -22.71 3.14 -13.27
CA ARG A 127 -21.73 4.24 -13.30
C ARG A 127 -22.13 5.34 -14.26
N GLY A 128 -22.69 4.96 -15.40
CA GLY A 128 -23.08 5.92 -16.43
C GLY A 128 -23.19 5.27 -17.80
N VAL A 129 -23.60 6.09 -18.75
CA VAL A 129 -23.58 5.74 -20.17
C VAL A 129 -22.16 5.84 -20.70
N ALA A 130 -21.77 4.96 -21.61
CA ALA A 130 -20.48 4.98 -22.27
C ALA A 130 -20.59 4.53 -23.73
N HIS A 131 -19.61 4.90 -24.56
CA HIS A 131 -19.39 4.23 -25.85
C HIS A 131 -19.11 2.75 -25.63
N GLN A 132 -19.50 1.91 -26.59
CA GLN A 132 -19.20 0.47 -26.53
C GLN A 132 -17.69 0.23 -26.46
N VAL A 133 -16.93 1.00 -27.24
CA VAL A 133 -15.46 0.93 -27.29
C VAL A 133 -14.84 1.37 -25.96
N CYS A 134 -15.33 2.46 -25.36
CA CYS A 134 -14.86 2.95 -24.07
C CYS A 134 -15.13 1.93 -22.96
N SER A 135 -16.35 1.40 -22.89
CA SER A 135 -16.74 0.40 -21.90
C SER A 135 -15.88 -0.87 -21.99
N SER A 136 -15.61 -1.36 -23.20
CA SER A 136 -14.77 -2.54 -23.43
C SER A 136 -13.30 -2.33 -23.04
N LYS A 137 -12.77 -1.12 -23.28
CA LYS A 137 -11.40 -0.73 -22.89
C LYS A 137 -11.27 -0.44 -21.40
N TYR A 138 -12.36 -0.09 -20.72
CA TYR A 138 -12.40 0.21 -19.30
C TYR A 138 -12.26 -1.06 -18.44
N ARG A 139 -11.04 -1.59 -18.42
CA ARG A 139 -10.69 -2.75 -17.63
C ARG A 139 -10.18 -2.31 -16.27
N THR A 140 -10.78 -2.86 -15.22
CA THR A 140 -10.22 -2.69 -13.88
C THR A 140 -8.90 -3.47 -13.81
N PRO A 141 -7.79 -2.84 -13.39
CA PRO A 141 -6.52 -3.54 -13.23
C PRO A 141 -6.68 -4.73 -12.26
N ARG A 142 -6.09 -5.87 -12.62
CA ARG A 142 -6.05 -7.10 -11.80
C ARG A 142 -4.85 -7.15 -10.87
N HIS A 143 -4.28 -5.98 -10.54
CA HIS A 143 -3.25 -5.88 -9.51
C HIS A 143 -3.78 -5.14 -8.29
N ILE A 144 -3.28 -5.50 -7.12
CA ILE A 144 -3.50 -4.78 -5.87
C ILE A 144 -2.22 -3.96 -5.63
N PRO A 145 -2.28 -2.62 -5.71
CA PRO A 145 -1.14 -1.78 -5.40
C PRO A 145 -0.87 -1.77 -3.89
N ILE A 146 0.40 -1.88 -3.54
CA ILE A 146 0.93 -1.83 -2.18
C ILE A 146 1.89 -0.65 -2.13
N PHE A 147 1.46 0.42 -1.46
CA PHE A 147 2.23 1.64 -1.33
C PHE A 147 3.08 1.60 -0.08
N LEU A 148 4.37 1.82 -0.25
CA LEU A 148 5.30 2.17 0.82
C LEU A 148 5.93 3.52 0.45
N HIS A 149 6.19 4.37 1.45
CA HIS A 149 6.78 5.68 1.19
C HIS A 149 8.29 5.58 1.23
N ASN A 150 8.95 6.00 0.15
CA ASN A 150 10.40 5.84 -0.03
C ASN A 150 10.85 4.36 -0.18
N LEU A 151 9.95 3.50 -0.69
CA LEU A 151 10.18 2.07 -0.88
C LEU A 151 11.53 1.77 -1.55
N SER A 152 11.80 2.42 -2.68
CA SER A 152 12.94 2.11 -3.55
C SER A 152 14.30 2.33 -2.88
N HIS A 153 14.36 3.13 -1.82
CA HIS A 153 15.61 3.45 -1.12
C HIS A 153 15.79 2.69 0.19
N TYR A 154 14.74 2.03 0.71
CA TYR A 154 14.77 1.43 2.03
C TYR A 154 14.09 0.05 2.05
N ASP A 155 12.76 0.02 2.14
CA ASP A 155 12.00 -1.20 2.43
C ASP A 155 12.12 -2.27 1.35
N ALA A 156 12.38 -1.86 0.10
CA ALA A 156 12.45 -2.77 -1.04
C ALA A 156 13.48 -3.88 -0.80
N HIS A 157 14.60 -3.59 -0.15
CA HIS A 157 15.64 -4.59 0.13
C HIS A 157 15.12 -5.70 1.04
N PHE A 158 14.42 -5.36 2.12
CA PHE A 158 13.87 -6.36 3.05
C PHE A 158 12.80 -7.21 2.38
N ILE A 159 11.91 -6.57 1.62
CA ILE A 159 10.79 -7.25 0.96
C ILE A 159 11.31 -8.18 -0.13
N VAL A 160 12.23 -7.72 -1.00
CA VAL A 160 12.74 -8.54 -2.11
C VAL A 160 13.44 -9.79 -1.61
N HIS A 161 14.23 -9.71 -0.53
CA HIS A 161 14.79 -10.90 0.12
C HIS A 161 13.72 -11.84 0.65
N ALA A 162 12.63 -11.30 1.20
CA ALA A 162 11.50 -12.06 1.69
C ALA A 162 10.54 -12.54 0.60
N LEU A 163 10.75 -12.24 -0.69
CA LEU A 163 9.95 -12.80 -1.78
C LEU A 163 10.39 -14.22 -2.16
N ASN A 164 11.62 -14.61 -1.83
CA ASN A 164 12.24 -15.88 -2.25
C ASN A 164 11.84 -17.10 -1.40
N PHE A 165 10.62 -17.11 -0.83
CA PHE A 165 10.14 -18.23 0.00
C PHE A 165 9.31 -19.26 -0.76
N ASP A 166 8.88 -18.93 -1.98
CA ASP A 166 8.12 -19.81 -2.85
C ASP A 166 8.56 -19.63 -4.32
N ASP A 167 8.07 -20.52 -5.18
CA ASP A 167 8.33 -20.52 -6.62
C ASP A 167 7.39 -19.58 -7.41
N ASP A 168 6.68 -18.67 -6.71
CA ASP A 168 5.76 -17.73 -7.37
C ASP A 168 6.55 -16.74 -8.25
N LYS A 169 5.98 -16.42 -9.41
CA LYS A 169 6.63 -15.51 -10.35
C LYS A 169 6.73 -14.10 -9.77
N VAL A 170 7.96 -13.59 -9.68
CA VAL A 170 8.25 -12.19 -9.34
C VAL A 170 8.62 -11.43 -10.61
N GLU A 171 7.98 -10.27 -10.82
CA GLU A 171 8.26 -9.35 -11.92
C GLU A 171 8.86 -8.07 -11.35
N VAL A 172 10.03 -7.66 -11.82
CA VAL A 172 10.76 -6.50 -11.29
C VAL A 172 10.99 -5.48 -12.39
N ILE A 173 10.77 -4.21 -12.07
CA ILE A 173 11.17 -3.05 -12.88
C ILE A 173 12.36 -2.39 -12.16
N PRO A 174 13.60 -2.80 -12.47
CA PRO A 174 14.78 -2.22 -11.84
C PRO A 174 15.05 -0.80 -12.38
N GLN A 175 15.50 0.10 -11.51
CA GLN A 175 16.10 1.37 -11.92
C GLN A 175 17.61 1.19 -12.14
N ASN A 176 18.27 0.50 -11.22
CA ASN A 176 19.66 0.07 -11.28
C ASN A 176 19.82 -1.25 -10.50
N LYS A 177 21.06 -1.69 -10.22
CA LYS A 177 21.32 -2.95 -9.51
C LYS A 177 20.88 -2.96 -8.04
N GLU A 178 20.66 -1.78 -7.45
CA GLU A 178 20.34 -1.62 -6.03
C GLU A 178 18.91 -1.11 -5.81
N ARG A 179 18.37 -0.34 -6.75
CA ARG A 179 17.08 0.35 -6.62
C ARG A 179 16.06 -0.22 -7.59
N TYR A 180 14.90 -0.55 -7.06
CA TYR A 180 13.75 -1.05 -7.82
C TYR A 180 12.65 0.01 -7.90
N ILE A 181 12.16 0.33 -9.10
CA ILE A 181 11.05 1.29 -9.28
C ILE A 181 9.75 0.67 -8.78
N SER A 182 9.52 -0.58 -9.15
CA SER A 182 8.38 -1.38 -8.72
C SER A 182 8.74 -2.84 -8.89
N PHE A 183 8.21 -3.69 -8.02
CA PHE A 183 8.26 -5.13 -8.17
C PHE A 183 6.88 -5.70 -7.86
N SER A 184 6.56 -6.84 -8.45
CA SER A 184 5.26 -7.47 -8.35
C SER A 184 5.40 -8.96 -8.09
N LYS A 185 4.57 -9.49 -7.19
CA LYS A 185 4.43 -10.93 -6.95
C LYS A 185 3.14 -11.43 -7.60
N GLN A 186 3.23 -12.44 -8.45
CA GLN A 186 2.08 -13.05 -9.10
C GLN A 186 1.58 -14.22 -8.24
N LEU A 187 0.37 -14.12 -7.74
CA LEU A 187 -0.32 -15.17 -7.01
C LEU A 187 -1.37 -15.82 -7.90
N THR A 188 -1.53 -17.14 -7.80
CA THR A 188 -2.66 -17.84 -8.43
C THR A 188 -3.66 -18.25 -7.35
N ILE A 189 -4.85 -17.66 -7.37
CA ILE A 189 -5.90 -17.91 -6.38
C ILE A 189 -7.15 -18.38 -7.13
N ASN A 190 -7.60 -19.61 -6.87
CA ASN A 190 -8.76 -20.22 -7.55
C ASN A 190 -8.68 -20.13 -9.09
N ASN A 191 -7.53 -20.45 -9.67
CA ASN A 191 -7.23 -20.33 -11.11
C ASN A 191 -7.34 -18.90 -11.67
N GLN A 192 -7.41 -17.87 -10.81
CA GLN A 192 -7.32 -16.47 -11.21
C GLN A 192 -5.95 -15.90 -10.85
N PRO A 193 -5.22 -15.32 -11.82
CA PRO A 193 -3.97 -14.63 -11.54
C PRO A 193 -4.26 -13.28 -10.87
N VAL A 194 -3.62 -13.04 -9.73
CA VAL A 194 -3.69 -11.81 -8.96
C VAL A 194 -2.27 -11.30 -8.76
N SER A 195 -2.02 -10.07 -9.18
CA SER A 195 -0.70 -9.45 -9.06
C SER A 195 -0.66 -8.52 -7.85
N LEU A 196 0.28 -8.73 -6.94
CA LEU A 196 0.59 -7.78 -5.86
C LEU A 196 1.70 -6.87 -6.33
N ARG A 197 1.44 -5.57 -6.47
CA ARG A 197 2.41 -4.63 -7.01
C ARG A 197 2.89 -3.68 -5.93
N PHE A 198 4.16 -3.73 -5.60
CA PHE A 198 4.81 -2.81 -4.67
C PHE A 198 5.21 -1.53 -5.40
N VAL A 199 4.84 -0.39 -4.82
CA VAL A 199 4.94 0.93 -5.45
C VAL A 199 5.51 1.93 -4.44
N ASP A 200 6.50 2.70 -4.87
CA ASP A 200 7.05 3.81 -4.10
C ASP A 200 6.14 5.04 -4.21
N SER A 201 5.46 5.39 -3.13
CA SER A 201 4.59 6.56 -3.10
C SER A 201 5.35 7.89 -3.21
N LEU A 202 6.63 7.95 -2.82
CA LEU A 202 7.46 9.16 -2.89
C LEU A 202 7.65 9.64 -4.34
N LYS A 203 7.51 8.73 -5.32
CA LYS A 203 7.59 9.08 -6.75
C LYS A 203 6.41 9.90 -7.25
N PHE A 204 5.27 9.84 -6.55
CA PHE A 204 4.06 10.60 -6.87
C PHE A 204 3.86 11.76 -5.90
N LEU A 205 4.29 11.59 -4.65
CA LEU A 205 4.19 12.55 -3.56
C LEU A 205 5.61 12.90 -3.10
N SER A 206 6.26 13.82 -3.83
CA SER A 206 7.69 14.13 -3.70
C SER A 206 8.05 14.98 -2.46
N CYS A 207 7.44 14.68 -1.33
CA CYS A 207 7.69 15.32 -0.05
C CYS A 207 7.54 14.32 1.09
N SER A 208 8.06 14.67 2.27
CA SER A 208 8.02 13.77 3.42
C SER A 208 6.60 13.55 3.93
N LEU A 209 6.35 12.40 4.57
CA LEU A 209 5.07 12.14 5.24
C LEU A 209 4.68 13.23 6.25
N ASP A 210 5.65 13.87 6.93
CA ASP A 210 5.38 14.98 7.84
C ASP A 210 4.81 16.21 7.11
N GLN A 211 5.39 16.58 5.96
CA GLN A 211 4.88 17.66 5.13
C GLN A 211 3.51 17.33 4.55
N LEU A 212 3.31 16.09 4.08
CA LEU A 212 2.02 15.61 3.57
C LEU A 212 0.94 15.68 4.63
N ALA A 213 1.23 15.22 5.85
CA ALA A 213 0.28 15.27 6.96
C ALA A 213 -0.09 16.70 7.36
N LYS A 214 0.87 17.63 7.33
CA LYS A 214 0.63 19.07 7.63
C LYS A 214 -0.28 19.75 6.60
N ASN A 215 -0.23 19.31 5.34
CA ASN A 215 -1.05 19.88 4.27
C ASN A 215 -2.51 19.41 4.30
N LEU A 216 -2.86 18.44 5.14
CA LEU A 216 -4.20 17.88 5.25
C LEU A 216 -4.97 18.47 6.44
N ASN A 217 -6.25 18.76 6.21
CA ASN A 217 -7.21 19.15 7.25
C ASN A 217 -7.69 17.94 8.04
N ASP A 218 -8.19 18.15 9.25
CA ASP A 218 -8.65 17.07 10.14
C ASP A 218 -9.72 16.18 9.49
N ASP A 219 -10.61 16.76 8.68
CA ASP A 219 -11.69 16.02 8.01
C ASP A 219 -11.19 15.11 6.89
N GLN A 220 -9.97 15.33 6.40
CA GLN A 220 -9.34 14.48 5.38
C GLN A 220 -8.71 13.21 5.99
N PHE A 221 -8.42 13.20 7.30
CA PHE A 221 -7.91 12.03 8.02
C PHE A 221 -9.01 11.01 8.38
N THR A 222 -9.85 10.68 7.40
CA THR A 222 -11.03 9.81 7.56
C THR A 222 -10.70 8.45 8.17
N GLU A 223 -9.63 7.81 7.72
CA GLU A 223 -9.21 6.49 8.20
C GLU A 223 -8.64 6.54 9.62
N LEU A 224 -7.92 7.62 9.96
CA LEU A 224 -7.35 7.80 11.29
C LEU A 224 -8.45 8.08 12.32
N LYS A 225 -9.38 9.01 12.02
CA LYS A 225 -10.54 9.32 12.87
C LYS A 225 -11.41 8.08 13.13
N ARG A 226 -11.53 7.18 12.13
CA ARG A 226 -12.32 5.96 12.29
C ARG A 226 -11.67 4.96 13.24
N ASN A 227 -10.36 4.76 13.14
CA ASN A 227 -9.65 3.81 14.00
C ASN A 227 -9.36 4.39 15.40
N TYR A 228 -9.24 5.72 15.50
CA TYR A 228 -8.98 6.45 16.73
C TYR A 228 -10.00 7.58 16.89
N PRO A 229 -11.24 7.27 17.33
CA PRO A 229 -12.32 8.25 17.46
C PRO A 229 -12.13 9.22 18.62
N ASN A 230 -11.22 8.91 19.56
CA ASN A 230 -10.83 9.81 20.63
C ASN A 230 -10.07 11.02 20.07
N ASN A 231 -10.54 12.23 20.39
CA ASN A 231 -9.91 13.48 19.94
C ASN A 231 -8.47 13.64 20.44
N GLU A 232 -8.13 13.15 21.64
CA GLU A 232 -6.76 13.24 22.15
C GLU A 232 -5.81 12.35 21.34
N ASP A 233 -6.21 11.10 21.11
CA ASP A 233 -5.41 10.14 20.34
C ASP A 233 -5.29 10.59 18.88
N PHE A 234 -6.40 11.06 18.29
CA PHE A 234 -6.41 11.63 16.94
C PHE A 234 -5.46 12.83 16.82
N SER A 235 -5.51 13.77 17.77
CA SER A 235 -4.64 14.94 17.76
C SER A 235 -3.16 14.57 17.88
N ARG A 236 -2.84 13.47 18.59
CA ARG A 236 -1.47 12.97 18.71
C ARG A 236 -1.00 12.26 17.44
N LEU A 237 -1.84 11.39 16.89
CA LEU A 237 -1.53 10.56 15.73
C LEU A 237 -1.62 11.28 14.38
N ARG A 238 -2.26 12.46 14.32
CA ARG A 238 -2.34 13.28 13.10
C ARG A 238 -0.96 13.73 12.62
N ARG A 239 0.02 13.83 13.51
CA ARG A 239 1.39 14.26 13.18
C ARG A 239 2.28 13.03 12.98
N LYS A 240 3.31 13.18 12.14
CA LYS A 240 4.36 12.16 12.07
C LYS A 240 5.04 12.08 13.44
N GLY A 241 5.02 10.90 14.05
CA GLY A 241 5.76 10.65 15.29
C GLY A 241 7.26 10.78 15.08
N ILE A 242 7.97 11.20 16.12
CA ILE A 242 9.44 11.15 16.14
C ILE A 242 9.82 9.78 16.68
N TYR A 243 10.59 9.03 15.91
CA TYR A 243 11.08 7.71 16.28
C TYR A 243 12.61 7.79 16.45
N PRO A 244 13.16 7.41 17.62
CA PRO A 244 14.58 7.60 17.93
C PRO A 244 15.43 6.51 17.28
N TYR A 245 15.80 6.68 16.02
CA TYR A 245 16.44 5.64 15.23
C TYR A 245 17.82 5.26 15.80
N GLU A 246 18.59 6.24 16.31
CA GLU A 246 19.92 5.99 16.87
C GLU A 246 19.87 5.17 18.17
N PHE A 247 18.85 5.39 19.00
CA PHE A 247 18.63 4.60 20.22
C PHE A 247 18.13 3.18 19.91
N MET A 248 17.39 2.99 18.82
CA MET A 248 16.70 1.74 18.50
C MET A 248 17.65 0.73 17.82
N CYS A 249 18.59 0.19 18.59
CA CYS A 249 19.63 -0.71 18.10
C CYS A 249 19.40 -2.20 18.42
N ASN A 250 18.40 -2.56 19.23
CA ASN A 250 18.03 -3.96 19.49
C ASN A 250 16.66 -4.07 20.17
N SER A 251 16.20 -5.31 20.39
CA SER A 251 14.91 -5.60 21.02
C SER A 251 14.79 -5.16 22.48
N ASP A 252 15.90 -4.98 23.20
CA ASP A 252 15.85 -4.53 24.60
C ASP A 252 15.51 -3.04 24.69
N CYS A 253 15.82 -2.24 23.67
CA CYS A 253 15.39 -0.84 23.57
C CYS A 253 13.87 -0.70 23.64
N LEU A 254 13.11 -1.68 23.15
CA LEU A 254 11.64 -1.70 23.22
C LEU A 254 11.09 -1.87 24.65
N LYS A 255 11.90 -2.37 25.57
CA LYS A 255 11.52 -2.57 26.99
C LYS A 255 11.87 -1.34 27.84
N HIS A 256 12.48 -0.31 27.24
CA HIS A 256 12.90 0.88 27.96
C HIS A 256 11.67 1.63 28.50
N PRO A 257 11.64 2.01 29.79
CA PRO A 257 10.43 2.53 30.44
C PRO A 257 10.10 3.98 30.05
N SER A 258 11.04 4.71 29.45
CA SER A 258 10.89 6.11 29.05
C SER A 258 11.49 6.36 27.66
N LEU A 259 11.14 7.49 27.05
CA LEU A 259 11.83 7.95 25.85
C LEU A 259 13.31 8.25 26.17
N PRO A 260 14.22 8.05 25.20
CA PRO A 260 15.62 8.40 25.36
C PRO A 260 15.82 9.92 25.39
N ASP A 261 17.03 10.37 25.70
CA ASP A 261 17.38 11.79 25.65
C ASP A 261 17.40 12.30 24.20
N GLN A 262 17.18 13.61 24.00
CA GLN A 262 17.12 14.23 22.67
C GLN A 262 18.34 13.95 21.78
N HIS A 263 19.51 13.72 22.38
CA HIS A 263 20.76 13.45 21.65
C HIS A 263 20.85 12.02 21.07
N GLN A 264 19.90 11.14 21.39
CA GLN A 264 19.85 9.74 20.95
C GLN A 264 18.68 9.49 19.98
N PHE A 265 18.07 10.55 19.44
CA PHE A 265 16.97 10.47 18.49
C PHE A 265 17.47 10.35 17.04
#